data_AF-A0A939A1K5-F1
#
_entry.id   AF-A0A939A1K5-F1
#
_cell.length_a   1.000
_cell.length_b   1.000
_cell.length_c   1.000
_cell.angle_alpha   90.00
_cell.angle_beta   90.00
_cell.angle_gamma   90.00
#
_symmetry.space_group_name_H-M   'P 1'
#
loop_
_entity.id
_entity.type
_entity.pdbx_description
1 polymer ?
#
loop_
_entity_poly.entity_id
_entity_poly.type
_entity_poly.pdbx_seq_one_letter_code
_entity_poly.pdbx_strand_id
1 'polypeptide(L)' 'MLYYDILSRLEPDRRLYLAIRQQTYSELFQEPIGKILIENQRLCLLVFDSELEVILEWIP' A
#
# COMPACT_ATOMS: atom_id res chain seq x y z
N MET A 1 1.98 8.12 8.29
CA MET A 1 2.35 8.25 9.71
C MET A 1 1.16 8.70 10.54
N LEU A 2 0.64 9.92 10.41
CA LEU A 2 -0.50 10.38 11.22
C LEU A 2 -1.70 9.41 11.27
N TYR A 3 -2.20 8.96 10.12
CA TYR A 3 -3.33 8.00 10.10
C TYR A 3 -2.98 6.66 10.74
N TYR A 4 -1.77 6.15 10.52
CA TYR A 4 -1.30 4.90 11.13
C TYR A 4 -1.22 5.03 12.66
N ASP A 5 -0.69 6.14 13.16
CA ASP A 5 -0.55 6.40 14.59
C ASP A 5 -1.90 6.58 15.29
N ILE A 6 -2.88 7.17 14.60
CA ILE A 6 -4.25 7.31 15.09
C ILE A 6 -4.95 5.94 15.09
N LEU A 7 -4.87 5.19 13.98
CA LEU A 7 -5.55 3.91 13.84
C LEU A 7 -5.00 2.88 14.82
N SER A 8 -3.68 2.81 15.00
CA SER A 8 -3.05 1.89 15.96
C SER A 8 -3.45 2.15 17.42
N ARG A 9 -3.92 3.35 17.74
CA ARG A 9 -4.43 3.70 19.08
C ARG A 9 -5.93 3.45 19.24
N LEU A 10 -6.73 3.73 18.21
CA LEU A 10 -8.18 3.65 18.27
C LEU A 10 -8.73 2.27 17.86
N GLU A 11 -8.12 1.65 16.85
CA GLU A 11 -8.53 0.37 16.26
C GLU A 11 -7.29 -0.48 15.95
N PRO A 12 -6.58 -1.01 16.96
CA PRO A 12 -5.31 -1.71 16.78
C PRO A 12 -5.41 -2.98 15.92
N ASP A 13 -6.57 -3.63 15.88
CA ASP A 13 -6.82 -4.81 15.03
C ASP A 13 -7.01 -4.46 13.55
N ARG A 14 -7.17 -3.17 13.22
CA ARG A 14 -7.42 -2.70 11.86
C ARG A 14 -6.10 -2.40 11.15
N ARG A 15 -5.75 -3.25 10.20
CA ARG A 15 -4.56 -3.04 9.35
C ARG A 15 -4.80 -1.95 8.32
N LEU A 16 -3.92 -0.96 8.29
CA LEU A 16 -3.96 0.14 7.33
C LEU A 16 -3.27 -0.27 6.02
N TYR A 17 -4.01 -0.26 4.92
CA TYR A 17 -3.48 -0.45 3.58
C TYR A 17 -3.59 0.83 2.76
N LEU A 18 -2.53 1.17 2.04
CA LEU A 18 -2.56 2.24 1.04
C LEU A 18 -2.94 1.63 -0.32
N ALA A 19 -4.12 2.02 -0.82
CA ALA A 19 -4.58 1.57 -2.12
C ALA A 19 -3.88 2.35 -3.24
N ILE A 20 -3.32 1.63 -4.21
CA ILE A 20 -2.61 2.18 -5.36
C ILE A 20 -3.09 1.51 -6.65
N ARG A 21 -3.25 2.30 -7.71
CA ARG A 21 -3.59 1.78 -9.04
C ARG A 21 -2.43 0.97 -9.59
N GLN A 22 -2.73 -0.12 -10.30
CA GLN A 22 -1.73 -0.99 -10.93
C GLN A 22 -0.74 -0.21 -11.80
N GLN A 23 -1.20 0.75 -12.60
CA GLN A 23 -0.31 1.55 -13.43
C GLN A 23 0.71 2.35 -12.59
N THR A 24 0.24 3.02 -11.54
CA THR A 24 1.09 3.80 -10.63
C THR A 24 2.05 2.88 -9.86
N TYR A 25 1.60 1.68 -9.50
CA TYR A 25 2.46 0.65 -8.90
C TYR A 25 3.58 0.25 -9.89
N SER A 26 3.22 -0.16 -11.11
CA SER A 26 4.19 -0.57 -12.13
C SER A 26 5.24 0.52 -12.40
N GLU A 27 4.83 1.78 -12.50
CA GLU A 27 5.74 2.93 -12.74
C GLU A 27 6.66 3.23 -11.55
N LEU A 28 6.12 3.26 -10.31
CA LEU A 28 6.91 3.60 -9.11
C LEU A 28 7.87 2.50 -8.65
N PHE A 29 7.52 1.23 -8.88
CA PHE A 29 8.31 0.08 -8.38
C PHE A 29 9.34 -0.45 -9.39
N GLN A 30 9.36 0.05 -10.64
CA GLN A 30 10.52 -0.12 -11.52
C GLN A 30 11.74 0.66 -10.98
N GLU A 31 11.49 1.78 -10.29
CA GLU A 31 12.52 2.61 -9.69
C GLU A 31 13.03 2.02 -8.36
N PRO A 32 14.34 2.14 -8.07
CA PRO A 32 14.94 1.61 -6.84
C PRO A 32 14.30 2.19 -5.57
N ILE A 33 13.71 3.39 -5.66
CA ILE A 33 13.05 4.03 -4.52
C ILE A 33 11.74 3.33 -4.11
N GLY A 34 11.01 2.77 -5.07
CA GLY A 34 9.82 1.98 -4.80
C GLY A 34 10.19 0.71 -4.03
N LYS A 35 11.22 -0.01 -4.49
CA LYS A 35 11.69 -1.23 -3.81
C LYS A 35 12.08 -0.99 -2.35
N ILE A 36 12.80 0.11 -2.09
CA ILE A 36 13.17 0.52 -0.72
C ILE A 36 11.92 0.77 0.15
N LEU A 37 10.83 1.29 -0.43
CA LEU A 37 9.60 1.56 0.30
C LEU A 37 8.90 0.26 0.78
N ILE A 38 8.89 -0.79 -0.06
CA ILE A 38 8.37 -2.13 0.30
C ILE A 38 9.31 -2.82 1.29
N GLU A 39 10.62 -2.78 1.05
CA GLU A 39 11.61 -3.47 1.88
C GLU A 39 11.61 -2.97 3.34
N ASN A 40 11.30 -1.68 3.55
CA ASN A 40 11.19 -1.12 4.88
C ASN A 40 9.95 -1.58 5.66
N GLN A 41 9.05 -2.38 5.08
CA GLN A 41 7.85 -3.01 5.70
C GLN A 41 6.96 -2.06 6.53
N ARG A 42 7.06 -0.76 6.27
CA ARG A 42 6.34 0.27 7.04
C ARG A 42 4.94 0.55 6.49
N LEU A 43 4.64 0.07 5.29
CA LEU A 43 3.41 0.40 4.57
C LEU A 43 2.89 -0.85 3.85
N CYS A 44 1.72 -1.32 4.27
CA CYS A 44 0.99 -2.34 3.53
C CYS A 44 0.33 -1.67 2.31
N LEU A 45 0.42 -2.30 1.14
CA LEU A 45 -0.14 -1.80 -0.12
C LEU A 45 -1.27 -2.71 -0.61
N LEU A 46 -2.28 -2.08 -1.20
CA LEU A 46 -3.36 -2.77 -1.90
C LEU A 46 -3.31 -2.30 -3.36
N VAL A 47 -2.95 -3.21 -4.26
CA VAL A 47 -2.89 -2.90 -5.69
C VAL A 47 -4.23 -3.26 -6.32
N PHE A 48 -4.85 -2.30 -7.00
CA PHE A 48 -6.12 -2.50 -7.68
C PHE A 48 -6.05 -2.04 -9.13
N ASP A 49 -6.86 -2.67 -9.97
CA ASP A 49 -7.13 -2.23 -11.33
C ASP A 49 -8.28 -1.23 -11.30
N SER A 50 -8.05 -0.01 -11.78
CA SER A 50 -9.07 1.04 -11.79
C SER A 50 -10.08 0.91 -12.93
N GLU A 51 -9.75 0.16 -13.99
CA GLU A 51 -10.66 -0.06 -15.12
C GLU A 51 -11.59 -1.24 -14.86
N LEU A 52 -11.05 -2.31 -14.29
CA LEU A 52 -11.81 -3.51 -13.95
C LEU A 52 -12.47 -3.44 -12.55
N GLU A 53 -12.09 -2.45 -11.74
CA GLU A 53 -12.53 -2.28 -10.34
C GLU A 53 -12.28 -3.51 -9.46
N VAL A 54 -11.19 -4.23 -9.73
CA VAL A 54 -10.80 -5.44 -8.98
C VAL A 54 -9.52 -5.22 -8.18
N ILE A 55 -9.43 -5.91 -7.04
CA ILE A 55 -8.20 -5.99 -6.26
C ILE A 55 -7.30 -7.03 -6.90
N LEU A 56 -6.08 -6.63 -7.27
CA LEU A 56 -5.11 -7.51 -7.90
C LEU A 56 -4.21 -8.17 -6.85
N GLU A 57 -3.73 -7.40 -5.88
CA GLU A 57 -2.73 -7.89 -4.92
C GLU A 57 -2.78 -7.16 -3.57
N TRP A 58 -2.42 -7.90 -2.52
CA TRP A 58 -2.21 -7.39 -1.17
C TRP A 58 -0.74 -7.60 -0.79
N ILE A 59 -0.01 -6.51 -0.57
CA ILE A 59 1.40 -6.54 -0.20
C ILE A 59 1.49 -6.14 1.28
N PRO A 60 1.72 -7.09 2.20
CA PRO A 60 1.84 -6.80 3.62
C PRO A 60 3.16 -6.11 3.98
#